data_AF-A0A7G8W8E6-F1
#
_entry.id   AF-A0A7G8W8E6-F1
#
_cell.length_a   1.000
_cell.length_b   1.000
_cell.length_c   1.000
_cell.angle_alpha   90.00
_cell.angle_beta   90.00
_cell.angle_gamma   90.00
#
_symmetry.space_group_name_H-M   'P 1'
#
loop_
_entity.id
_entity.type
_entity.pdbx_description
1 polymer ?
#
loop_
_entity_poly.entity_id
_entity_poly.type
_entity_poly.pdbx_seq_one_letter_code
_entity_poly.pdbx_strand_id
1 'polypeptide(L)'
;MDPEPEVTKDDLQKIEEQNSESTNKAFNEDQEYKEMMRNFKSVSANDFERTTKAMEAAKASKEVLVETNYSKSYESGKDYALNSEETESYKKLQKELKQRLDNKRAADEHAKTKGTLTYSLKGRVLSHYKIPRYLCEVGGEIVVNIKVNEVGNVFNANVNGSSNSNNKCLVEHAIAYAESVQFNASDRNEQLGTITFLFKGK
;
A
#
# COMPACT_ATOMS: atom_id res chain seq x y z
N MET A 1 -35.38 -27.54 22.08
CA MET A 1 -34.34 -26.79 22.81
C MET A 1 -33.12 -27.68 22.79
N ASP A 2 -32.29 -27.54 21.77
CA ASP A 2 -31.02 -28.24 21.68
C ASP A 2 -29.92 -27.33 22.25
N PRO A 3 -28.98 -27.86 23.05
CA PRO A 3 -27.95 -27.06 23.71
C PRO A 3 -26.83 -26.69 22.73
N GLU A 4 -26.34 -25.47 22.87
CA GLU A 4 -25.19 -24.90 22.17
C GLU A 4 -23.88 -25.57 22.68
N PRO A 5 -22.92 -25.95 21.81
CA PRO A 5 -21.70 -26.61 22.28
C PRO A 5 -20.71 -25.61 22.90
N GLU A 6 -20.34 -25.84 24.15
CA GLU A 6 -19.28 -25.11 24.86
C GLU A 6 -17.90 -25.46 24.29
N VAL A 7 -17.16 -24.43 23.84
CA VAL A 7 -15.77 -24.56 23.37
C VAL A 7 -14.83 -24.76 24.56
N THR A 8 -14.05 -25.83 24.55
CA THR A 8 -13.15 -26.23 25.66
C THR A 8 -11.80 -25.50 25.61
N LYS A 9 -11.13 -25.43 26.78
CA LYS A 9 -9.86 -24.70 26.99
C LYS A 9 -8.69 -25.22 26.14
N ASP A 10 -8.74 -26.46 25.68
CA ASP A 10 -7.73 -27.05 24.79
C ASP A 10 -7.80 -26.49 23.36
N ASP A 11 -8.96 -26.00 22.92
CA ASP A 11 -9.10 -25.35 21.60
C ASP A 11 -8.52 -23.93 21.61
N LEU A 12 -8.50 -23.25 22.76
CA LEU A 12 -7.86 -21.94 22.93
C LEU A 12 -6.33 -22.04 22.90
N GLN A 13 -5.75 -23.09 23.49
CA GLN A 13 -4.29 -23.27 23.51
C GLN A 13 -3.71 -23.60 22.12
N LYS A 14 -4.46 -24.33 21.28
CA LYS A 14 -4.05 -24.56 19.87
C LYS A 14 -4.04 -23.29 19.02
N ILE A 15 -4.87 -22.31 19.35
CA ILE A 15 -4.91 -21.01 18.65
C ILE A 15 -3.72 -20.13 19.08
N GLU A 16 -3.28 -20.23 20.34
CA GLU A 16 -2.10 -19.49 20.84
C GLU A 16 -0.78 -20.05 20.31
N GLU A 17 -0.63 -21.37 20.18
CA GLU A 17 0.60 -21.97 19.64
C GLU A 17 0.78 -21.69 18.13
N GLN A 18 -0.30 -21.59 17.35
CA GLN A 18 -0.25 -21.23 15.93
C GLN A 18 0.12 -19.76 15.66
N ASN A 19 0.14 -18.90 16.69
CA ASN A 19 0.47 -17.49 16.55
C ASN A 19 1.96 -17.18 16.83
N SER A 20 2.75 -18.18 17.22
CA SER A 20 4.15 -17.99 17.62
C SER A 20 5.18 -18.03 16.47
N GLU A 21 4.76 -18.30 15.23
CA GLU A 21 5.65 -18.30 14.05
C GLU A 21 5.10 -17.53 12.84
N SER A 22 4.35 -16.44 13.06
CA SER A 22 3.97 -15.53 11.96
C SER A 22 5.15 -14.62 11.55
N THR A 23 6.12 -15.21 10.87
CA THR A 23 7.18 -14.53 10.11
C THR A 23 6.59 -13.82 8.88
N ASN A 24 5.83 -12.74 9.06
CA ASN A 24 5.23 -12.02 7.94
C ASN A 24 5.40 -10.50 8.07
N LYS A 25 6.38 -9.96 7.32
CA LYS A 25 6.62 -8.55 6.93
C LYS A 25 6.76 -7.46 8.01
N ALA A 26 5.95 -7.45 9.06
CA ALA A 26 5.99 -6.41 10.08
C ALA A 26 7.34 -6.34 10.81
N PHE A 27 8.01 -7.49 10.99
CA PHE A 27 9.33 -7.54 11.62
C PHE A 27 10.45 -6.99 10.72
N ASN A 28 10.39 -7.26 9.41
CA ASN A 28 11.38 -6.76 8.45
C ASN A 28 11.25 -5.25 8.23
N GLU A 29 10.02 -4.72 8.24
CA GLU A 29 9.76 -3.27 8.09
C GLU A 29 10.21 -2.47 9.32
N ASP A 30 10.11 -3.04 10.53
CA ASP A 30 10.56 -2.36 11.76
C ASP A 30 12.10 -2.27 11.84
N GLN A 31 12.83 -3.24 11.27
CA GLN A 31 14.29 -3.17 11.15
C GLN A 31 14.73 -2.13 10.11
N GLU A 32 14.15 -2.11 8.90
CA GLU A 32 14.49 -1.11 7.88
C GLU A 32 14.16 0.32 8.34
N TYR A 33 13.03 0.50 9.04
CA TYR A 33 12.66 1.79 9.63
C TYR A 33 13.63 2.21 10.74
N LYS A 34 14.03 1.27 11.63
CA LYS A 34 15.03 1.55 12.68
C LYS A 34 16.40 1.90 12.10
N GLU A 35 16.85 1.24 11.04
CA GLU A 35 18.11 1.55 10.36
C GLU A 35 18.07 2.90 9.66
N MET A 36 16.97 3.20 8.97
CA MET A 36 16.74 4.53 8.39
C MET A 36 16.78 5.62 9.49
N MET A 37 16.10 5.41 10.61
CA MET A 37 16.04 6.36 11.72
C MET A 37 17.39 6.53 12.45
N ARG A 38 18.24 5.50 12.46
CA ARG A 38 19.63 5.59 12.96
C ARG A 38 20.49 6.48 12.05
N ASN A 39 20.31 6.41 10.73
CA ASN A 39 21.05 7.24 9.78
C ASN A 39 20.65 8.72 9.84
N PHE A 40 19.43 9.06 10.29
CA PHE A 40 18.97 10.44 10.49
C PHE A 40 19.29 11.03 11.87
N LYS A 41 19.72 10.22 12.84
CA LYS A 41 20.06 10.66 14.20
C LYS A 41 21.39 11.40 14.33
N SER A 42 22.01 11.81 13.23
CA SER A 42 23.23 12.63 13.25
C SER A 42 22.97 14.11 13.60
N VAL A 43 21.71 14.52 13.81
CA VAL A 43 21.39 15.86 14.32
C VAL A 43 21.55 15.86 15.85
N SER A 44 22.49 16.66 16.35
CA SER A 44 22.76 16.83 17.77
C SER A 44 21.50 17.27 18.51
N ALA A 45 21.21 16.67 19.68
CA ALA A 45 20.04 17.01 20.50
C ALA A 45 19.93 18.53 20.79
N ASN A 46 21.07 19.23 20.83
CA ASN A 46 21.14 20.68 21.04
C ASN A 46 20.53 21.50 19.88
N ASP A 47 20.54 20.98 18.65
CA ASP A 47 19.95 21.68 17.49
C ASP A 47 18.43 21.51 17.42
N PHE A 48 17.90 20.40 17.91
CA PHE A 48 16.46 20.20 18.02
C PHE A 48 15.83 21.15 19.05
N GLU A 49 16.44 21.32 20.22
CA GLU A 49 15.94 22.25 21.24
C GLU A 49 16.06 23.72 20.81
N ARG A 50 17.11 24.10 20.07
CA ARG A 50 17.22 25.47 19.54
C ARG A 50 16.15 25.77 18.51
N THR A 51 15.83 24.81 17.63
CA THR A 51 14.84 25.00 16.56
C THR A 51 13.42 25.05 17.10
N THR A 52 13.06 24.18 18.06
CA THR A 52 11.72 24.22 18.69
C THR A 52 11.49 25.52 19.46
N LYS A 53 12.49 25.97 20.23
CA LYS A 53 12.40 27.22 21.00
C LYS A 53 12.31 28.45 20.11
N ALA A 54 12.98 28.46 18.96
CA ALA A 54 12.87 29.51 17.96
C ALA A 54 11.51 29.53 17.26
N MET A 55 10.92 28.35 16.98
CA MET A 55 9.58 28.24 16.38
C MET A 55 8.47 28.65 17.34
N GLU A 56 8.58 28.34 18.64
CA GLU A 56 7.63 28.78 19.66
C GLU A 56 7.67 30.30 19.85
N ALA A 57 8.85 30.91 19.86
CA ALA A 57 9.00 32.36 19.91
C ALA A 57 8.40 33.07 18.67
N ALA A 58 8.47 32.44 17.50
CA ALA A 58 7.86 32.96 16.27
C ALA A 58 6.34 32.75 16.20
N LYS A 59 5.78 31.81 16.96
CA LYS A 59 4.33 31.55 17.04
C LYS A 59 3.64 32.55 17.98
N ALA A 60 4.29 32.92 19.08
CA ALA A 60 3.75 33.86 20.07
C ALA A 60 3.52 35.29 19.54
N SER A 61 4.15 35.67 18.42
CA SER A 61 3.93 36.98 17.77
C SER A 61 2.90 36.95 16.64
N LYS A 62 2.32 35.79 16.33
CA LYS A 62 1.48 35.58 15.13
C LYS A 62 0.09 35.05 15.51
N GLU A 63 -0.59 35.74 16.42
CA GLU A 63 -1.98 35.41 16.79
C GLU A 63 -2.95 36.56 16.49
N VAL A 64 -2.79 37.25 15.35
CA VAL A 64 -3.87 38.07 14.78
C VAL A 64 -3.82 38.02 13.25
N LEU A 65 -4.98 37.69 12.67
CA LEU A 65 -5.46 37.86 11.29
C LEU A 65 -5.00 36.86 10.21
N VAL A 66 -6.00 36.06 9.82
CA VAL A 66 -6.14 35.35 8.55
C VAL A 66 -6.36 36.37 7.41
N GLU A 67 -5.85 35.99 6.25
CA GLU A 67 -6.30 36.33 4.89
C GLU A 67 -5.39 37.19 3.99
N THR A 68 -5.12 36.61 2.82
CA THR A 68 -4.76 37.24 1.53
C THR A 68 -3.32 37.71 1.29
N ASN A 69 -2.67 36.98 0.37
CA ASN A 69 -1.77 37.40 -0.71
C ASN A 69 -0.60 38.37 -0.47
N TYR A 70 0.42 38.12 -1.30
CA TYR A 70 1.53 38.97 -1.72
C TYR A 70 2.81 38.95 -0.86
N SER A 71 3.84 38.43 -1.52
CA SER A 71 5.27 38.70 -1.37
C SER A 71 5.69 39.57 -0.19
N LYS A 72 6.38 38.97 0.76
CA LYS A 72 7.41 39.69 1.50
C LYS A 72 8.61 38.78 1.70
N SER A 73 9.58 38.99 0.81
CA SER A 73 10.98 38.71 1.06
C SER A 73 11.35 39.19 2.47
N TYR A 74 11.79 38.26 3.31
CA TYR A 74 12.63 38.57 4.44
C TYR A 74 13.94 37.79 4.22
N GLU A 75 14.89 38.49 3.60
CA GLU A 75 16.29 38.15 3.75
C GLU A 75 16.65 38.29 5.22
N SER A 76 16.81 37.16 5.91
CA SER A 76 17.54 37.12 7.17
C SER A 76 18.10 35.71 7.36
N GLY A 77 19.42 35.60 7.22
CA GLY A 77 20.20 34.39 7.48
C GLY A 77 20.74 33.70 6.22
N LYS A 78 21.87 34.20 5.69
CA LYS A 78 22.74 33.36 4.85
C LYS A 78 23.38 32.31 5.76
N ASP A 79 22.99 31.04 5.65
CA ASP A 79 23.97 29.95 5.60
C ASP A 79 23.50 28.58 5.03
N TYR A 80 22.38 28.51 4.31
CA TYR A 80 22.08 27.33 3.48
C TYR A 80 21.16 27.73 2.33
N ALA A 81 21.71 28.48 1.38
CA ALA A 81 21.08 28.55 0.06
C ALA A 81 21.24 27.16 -0.56
N LEU A 82 20.23 26.28 -0.36
CA LEU A 82 20.16 24.98 -1.02
C LEU A 82 20.39 25.21 -2.52
N ASN A 83 21.34 24.48 -3.11
CA ASN A 83 21.54 24.54 -4.56
C ASN A 83 20.19 24.23 -5.25
N SER A 84 19.91 24.86 -6.39
CA SER A 84 18.70 24.57 -7.18
C SER A 84 18.53 23.06 -7.42
N GLU A 85 19.65 22.34 -7.61
CA GLU A 85 19.70 20.89 -7.78
C GLU A 85 19.30 20.12 -6.50
N GLU A 86 19.73 20.56 -5.32
CA GLU A 86 19.33 19.98 -4.02
C GLU A 86 17.84 20.22 -3.73
N THR A 87 17.33 21.37 -4.17
CA THR A 87 15.92 21.71 -4.01
C THR A 87 15.05 20.86 -4.92
N GLU A 88 15.50 20.57 -6.14
CA GLU A 88 14.83 19.69 -7.09
C GLU A 88 14.86 18.22 -6.68
N SER A 89 16.01 17.71 -6.21
CA SER A 89 16.13 16.34 -5.71
C SER A 89 15.23 16.12 -4.50
N TYR A 90 15.17 17.10 -3.58
CA TYR A 90 14.26 17.06 -2.44
C TYR A 90 12.78 17.06 -2.87
N LYS A 91 12.41 17.88 -3.86
CA LYS A 91 11.04 17.88 -4.43
C LYS A 91 10.67 16.54 -5.06
N LYS A 92 11.61 15.90 -5.79
CA LYS A 92 11.40 14.57 -6.37
C LYS A 92 11.17 13.51 -5.28
N LEU A 93 11.99 13.50 -4.24
CA LEU A 93 11.85 12.60 -3.10
C LEU A 93 10.50 12.79 -2.38
N GLN A 94 10.10 14.05 -2.15
CA GLN A 94 8.80 14.37 -1.55
C GLN A 94 7.63 13.87 -2.41
N LYS A 95 7.72 13.97 -3.74
CA LYS A 95 6.70 13.46 -4.66
C LYS A 95 6.63 11.93 -4.62
N GLU A 96 7.77 11.25 -4.61
CA GLU A 96 7.83 9.78 -4.54
C GLU A 96 7.28 9.27 -3.20
N LEU A 97 7.63 9.92 -2.09
CA LEU A 97 7.12 9.58 -0.76
C LEU A 97 5.59 9.72 -0.68
N LYS A 98 5.04 10.81 -1.22
CA LYS A 98 3.58 11.00 -1.30
C LYS A 98 2.91 9.91 -2.13
N GLN A 99 3.44 9.61 -3.32
CA GLN A 99 2.92 8.53 -4.15
C GLN A 99 2.96 7.17 -3.45
N ARG A 100 4.04 6.85 -2.73
CA ARG A 100 4.11 5.61 -1.92
C ARG A 100 3.07 5.57 -0.81
N LEU A 101 2.84 6.68 -0.11
CA LEU A 101 1.84 6.80 0.95
C LEU A 101 0.42 6.65 0.40
N ASP A 102 0.11 7.28 -0.74
CA ASP A 102 -1.19 7.18 -1.38
C ASP A 102 -1.45 5.76 -1.90
N ASN A 103 -0.44 5.15 -2.50
CA ASN A 103 -0.47 3.75 -2.91
C ASN A 103 -0.71 2.81 -1.73
N LYS A 104 -0.03 3.06 -0.59
CA LYS A 104 -0.23 2.29 0.65
C LYS A 104 -1.67 2.40 1.14
N ARG A 105 -2.22 3.62 1.21
CA ARG A 105 -3.62 3.84 1.63
C ARG A 105 -4.61 3.11 0.73
N ALA A 106 -4.45 3.20 -0.59
CA ALA A 106 -5.32 2.50 -1.53
C ALA A 106 -5.21 0.97 -1.42
N ALA A 107 -4.00 0.44 -1.21
CA ALA A 107 -3.81 -0.99 -0.94
C ALA A 107 -4.43 -1.43 0.40
N ASP A 108 -4.30 -0.62 1.45
CA ASP A 108 -4.87 -0.89 2.77
C ASP A 108 -6.41 -0.87 2.74
N GLU A 109 -7.02 0.07 2.02
CA GLU A 109 -8.47 0.11 1.80
C GLU A 109 -8.98 -1.12 1.02
N HIS A 110 -8.21 -1.56 0.02
CA HIS A 110 -8.48 -2.83 -0.69
C HIS A 110 -8.32 -4.05 0.22
N ALA A 111 -7.38 -4.05 1.15
CA ALA A 111 -7.19 -5.16 2.08
C ALA A 111 -8.27 -5.23 3.17
N LYS A 112 -8.80 -4.08 3.63
CA LYS A 112 -9.90 -4.00 4.60
C LYS A 112 -11.21 -4.53 4.04
N THR A 113 -11.48 -4.26 2.76
CA THR A 113 -12.55 -4.94 2.05
C THR A 113 -12.08 -6.36 1.82
N LYS A 114 -12.57 -7.35 2.59
CA LYS A 114 -12.25 -8.79 2.44
C LYS A 114 -12.67 -9.27 1.05
N GLY A 115 -11.90 -8.89 0.04
CA GLY A 115 -12.29 -8.89 -1.34
C GLY A 115 -12.20 -10.30 -1.89
N THR A 116 -13.18 -10.65 -2.69
CA THR A 116 -13.18 -11.73 -3.69
C THR A 116 -11.97 -11.67 -4.65
N LEU A 117 -11.09 -10.67 -4.50
CA LEU A 117 -9.94 -10.39 -5.36
C LEU A 117 -8.74 -9.95 -4.51
N THR A 118 -7.64 -10.67 -4.63
CA THR A 118 -6.31 -10.26 -4.12
C THR A 118 -5.31 -10.25 -5.28
N TYR A 119 -4.21 -9.51 -5.16
CA TYR A 119 -3.21 -9.44 -6.24
C TYR A 119 -1.81 -9.25 -5.69
N SER A 120 -0.82 -9.58 -6.51
CA SER A 120 0.60 -9.34 -6.26
C SER A 120 1.23 -8.67 -7.47
N LEU A 121 1.52 -7.37 -7.34
CA LEU A 121 2.18 -6.57 -8.37
C LEU A 121 3.06 -5.50 -7.71
N LYS A 122 4.39 -5.66 -7.81
CA LYS A 122 5.34 -4.79 -7.09
C LYS A 122 5.29 -3.34 -7.56
N GLY A 123 5.01 -2.42 -6.63
CA GLY A 123 5.08 -0.96 -6.88
C GLY A 123 3.94 -0.42 -7.73
N ARG A 124 2.87 -1.20 -7.91
CA ARG A 124 1.63 -0.77 -8.54
C ARG A 124 0.46 -1.12 -7.65
N VAL A 125 -0.59 -0.30 -7.74
CA VAL A 125 -1.82 -0.41 -6.98
C VAL A 125 -2.98 -0.51 -7.94
N LEU A 126 -3.94 -1.33 -7.55
CA LEU A 126 -5.19 -1.53 -8.26
C LEU A 126 -5.98 -0.21 -8.30
N SER A 127 -6.16 0.35 -9.49
CA SER A 127 -6.87 1.61 -9.70
C SER A 127 -8.35 1.39 -10.02
N HIS A 128 -8.66 0.39 -10.85
CA HIS A 128 -10.03 0.07 -11.24
C HIS A 128 -10.18 -1.43 -11.40
N TYR A 129 -11.27 -1.97 -10.87
CA TYR A 129 -11.65 -3.35 -11.04
C TYR A 129 -13.17 -3.50 -10.90
N LYS A 130 -13.71 -4.54 -11.54
CA LYS A 130 -15.09 -4.96 -11.35
C LYS A 130 -15.14 -6.01 -10.25
N ILE A 131 -16.12 -5.89 -9.35
CA ILE A 131 -16.35 -6.92 -8.33
C ILE A 131 -16.82 -8.21 -9.05
N PRO A 132 -16.14 -9.35 -8.86
CA PRO A 132 -16.56 -10.60 -9.48
C PRO A 132 -17.94 -11.01 -8.98
N ARG A 133 -18.86 -11.35 -9.89
CA ARG A 133 -20.16 -11.89 -9.49
C ARG A 133 -20.10 -13.42 -9.41
N TYR A 134 -20.92 -13.99 -8.53
CA TYR A 134 -21.11 -15.44 -8.44
C TYR A 134 -21.99 -15.90 -9.60
N LEU A 135 -21.35 -16.28 -10.70
CA LEU A 135 -21.99 -16.72 -11.94
C LEU A 135 -21.98 -18.24 -12.09
N CYS A 136 -21.03 -18.92 -11.45
CA CYS A 136 -20.85 -20.37 -11.56
C CYS A 136 -21.55 -21.10 -10.41
N GLU A 137 -21.98 -22.34 -10.68
CA GLU A 137 -22.65 -23.20 -9.70
C GLU A 137 -21.71 -23.57 -8.55
N VAL A 138 -20.43 -23.80 -8.85
CA VAL A 138 -19.39 -24.13 -7.88
C VAL A 138 -18.53 -22.91 -7.56
N GLY A 139 -18.10 -22.81 -6.29
CA GLY A 139 -17.09 -21.86 -5.85
C GLY A 139 -15.68 -22.40 -6.04
N GLY A 140 -14.68 -21.52 -5.90
CA GLY A 140 -13.28 -21.88 -6.01
C GLY A 140 -12.36 -20.68 -6.00
N GLU A 141 -11.07 -20.95 -5.85
CA GLU A 141 -9.98 -20.01 -5.94
C GLU A 141 -9.24 -20.22 -7.27
N ILE A 142 -9.22 -19.18 -8.10
CA ILE A 142 -8.52 -19.18 -9.38
C ILE A 142 -7.40 -18.16 -9.32
N VAL A 143 -6.17 -18.61 -9.55
CA VAL A 143 -4.98 -17.75 -9.62
C VAL A 143 -4.66 -17.50 -11.10
N VAL A 144 -4.56 -16.24 -11.47
CA VAL A 144 -4.31 -15.79 -12.85
C VAL A 144 -2.99 -15.04 -12.88
N ASN A 145 -2.04 -15.45 -13.73
CA ASN A 145 -0.87 -14.61 -14.01
C ASN A 145 -1.27 -13.55 -15.04
N ILE A 146 -0.73 -12.36 -14.85
CA ILE A 146 -1.05 -11.19 -15.65
C ILE A 146 0.22 -10.52 -16.16
N LYS A 147 0.13 -9.91 -17.35
CA LYS A 147 1.10 -8.95 -17.87
C LYS A 147 0.45 -7.58 -17.98
N VAL A 148 1.09 -6.59 -17.39
CA VAL A 148 0.58 -5.22 -17.31
C VAL A 148 1.49 -4.28 -18.09
N ASN A 149 0.91 -3.40 -18.91
CA ASN A 149 1.67 -2.42 -19.68
C ASN A 149 2.02 -1.15 -18.87
N GLU A 150 2.77 -0.21 -19.45
CA GLU A 150 3.17 1.06 -18.82
C GLU A 150 1.99 1.87 -18.24
N VAL A 151 0.87 1.89 -18.95
CA VAL A 151 -0.35 2.63 -18.57
C VAL A 151 -1.14 1.94 -17.45
N GLY A 152 -0.81 0.68 -17.15
CA GLY A 152 -1.47 -0.10 -16.10
C GLY A 152 -2.58 -1.04 -16.59
N ASN A 153 -2.74 -1.23 -17.90
CA ASN A 153 -3.72 -2.17 -18.46
C ASN A 153 -3.15 -3.58 -18.50
N VAL A 154 -3.97 -4.56 -18.11
CA VAL A 154 -3.65 -5.98 -18.29
C VAL A 154 -3.88 -6.36 -19.75
N PHE A 155 -2.82 -6.75 -20.47
CA PHE A 155 -2.90 -7.11 -21.89
C PHE A 155 -2.74 -8.61 -22.14
N ASN A 156 -2.40 -9.38 -21.10
CA ASN A 156 -2.32 -10.83 -21.16
C ASN A 156 -2.70 -11.39 -19.79
N ALA A 157 -3.55 -12.40 -19.79
CA ALA A 157 -3.98 -13.11 -18.60
C ALA A 157 -4.02 -14.61 -18.87
N ASN A 158 -3.44 -15.42 -17.98
CA ASN A 158 -3.50 -16.88 -18.08
C ASN A 158 -3.68 -17.52 -16.71
N VAL A 159 -4.37 -18.65 -16.65
CA VAL A 159 -4.56 -19.38 -15.39
C VAL A 159 -3.24 -20.04 -14.96
N ASN A 160 -2.93 -19.89 -13.68
CA ASN A 160 -1.83 -20.57 -13.02
C ASN A 160 -2.29 -21.95 -12.50
N GLY A 161 -1.40 -22.94 -12.53
CA GLY A 161 -1.62 -24.26 -11.95
C GLY A 161 -1.81 -24.27 -10.42
N SER A 162 -1.55 -23.16 -9.72
CA SER A 162 -1.87 -23.00 -8.30
C SER A 162 -3.37 -22.82 -8.01
N SER A 163 -4.23 -22.80 -9.03
CA SER A 163 -5.68 -22.70 -8.87
C SER A 163 -6.25 -23.98 -8.22
N ASN A 164 -7.24 -23.84 -7.33
CA ASN A 164 -7.83 -24.98 -6.64
C ASN A 164 -8.96 -25.68 -7.42
N SER A 165 -9.32 -25.12 -8.58
CA SER A 165 -10.42 -25.60 -9.41
C SER A 165 -10.06 -25.48 -10.89
N ASN A 166 -10.43 -26.52 -11.65
CA ASN A 166 -10.31 -26.57 -13.11
C ASN A 166 -11.67 -26.35 -13.79
N ASN A 167 -12.66 -25.83 -13.05
CA ASN A 167 -13.98 -25.56 -13.61
C ASN A 167 -13.87 -24.48 -14.70
N LYS A 168 -14.33 -24.81 -15.91
CA LYS A 168 -14.24 -23.93 -17.07
C LYS A 168 -14.95 -22.58 -16.87
N CYS A 169 -16.11 -22.57 -16.22
CA CYS A 169 -16.85 -21.32 -15.91
C CYS A 169 -16.03 -20.39 -15.03
N LEU A 170 -15.41 -20.93 -13.97
CA LEU A 170 -14.57 -20.14 -13.06
C LEU A 170 -13.34 -19.57 -13.78
N VAL A 171 -12.67 -20.40 -14.59
CA VAL A 171 -11.49 -20.02 -15.36
C VAL A 171 -11.80 -18.89 -16.35
N GLU A 172 -12.86 -19.04 -17.16
CA GLU A 172 -13.23 -18.04 -18.17
C GLU A 172 -13.56 -16.68 -17.53
N HIS A 173 -14.33 -16.70 -16.44
CA HIS A 173 -14.64 -15.47 -15.73
C HIS A 173 -13.42 -14.85 -15.04
N ALA A 174 -12.54 -15.65 -14.44
CA ALA A 174 -11.30 -15.15 -13.82
C ALA A 174 -10.42 -14.42 -14.84
N ILE A 175 -10.23 -15.00 -16.03
CA ILE A 175 -9.48 -14.37 -17.12
C ILE A 175 -10.16 -13.07 -17.55
N ALA A 176 -11.46 -13.10 -17.82
CA ALA A 176 -12.21 -11.91 -18.25
C ALA A 176 -12.17 -10.78 -17.21
N TYR A 177 -12.25 -11.12 -15.91
CA TYR A 177 -12.10 -10.13 -14.85
C TYR A 177 -10.68 -9.57 -14.79
N ALA A 178 -9.65 -10.42 -14.90
CA ALA A 178 -8.25 -9.99 -14.90
C ALA A 178 -7.94 -9.02 -16.05
N GLU A 179 -8.47 -9.27 -17.26
CA GLU A 179 -8.28 -8.37 -18.41
C GLU A 179 -9.00 -7.03 -18.23
N SER A 180 -10.07 -6.99 -17.43
CA SER A 180 -10.80 -5.75 -17.14
C SER A 180 -10.18 -4.88 -16.04
N VAL A 181 -9.14 -5.38 -15.37
CA VAL A 181 -8.45 -4.68 -14.29
C VAL A 181 -7.50 -3.62 -14.84
N GLN A 182 -7.45 -2.50 -14.14
CA GLN A 182 -6.49 -1.43 -14.38
C GLN A 182 -5.69 -1.11 -13.11
N PHE A 183 -4.38 -1.05 -13.25
CA PHE A 183 -3.43 -0.58 -12.26
C PHE A 183 -3.03 0.87 -12.54
N ASN A 184 -2.36 1.53 -11.60
CA ASN A 184 -1.74 2.81 -11.88
C ASN A 184 -0.59 2.68 -12.91
N ALA A 185 -0.34 3.77 -13.62
CA ALA A 185 0.78 3.87 -14.55
C ALA A 185 2.13 3.81 -13.82
N SER A 186 3.16 3.35 -14.53
CA SER A 186 4.53 3.25 -14.04
C SER A 186 5.51 3.13 -15.20
N ASP A 187 6.75 3.56 -15.00
CA ASP A 187 7.83 3.62 -16.01
C ASP A 187 8.27 2.27 -16.61
N ARG A 188 7.59 1.16 -16.28
CA ARG A 188 7.89 -0.18 -16.78
C ARG A 188 6.97 -0.53 -17.95
N ASN A 189 7.56 -0.78 -19.12
CA ASN A 189 6.84 -1.17 -20.34
C ASN A 189 6.00 -2.44 -20.16
N GLU A 190 6.54 -3.45 -19.49
CA GLU A 190 5.87 -4.70 -19.16
C GLU A 190 6.21 -5.11 -17.73
N GLN A 191 5.21 -5.58 -16.99
CA GLN A 191 5.39 -6.12 -15.66
C GLN A 191 4.54 -7.38 -15.46
N LEU A 192 5.16 -8.42 -14.90
CA LEU A 192 4.50 -9.65 -14.48
C LEU A 192 3.93 -9.51 -13.06
N GLY A 193 2.75 -10.09 -12.86
CA GLY A 193 2.13 -10.21 -11.55
C GLY A 193 1.09 -11.33 -11.52
N THR A 194 0.38 -11.42 -10.41
CA THR A 194 -0.73 -12.37 -10.24
C THR A 194 -1.96 -11.70 -9.66
N ILE A 195 -3.13 -12.20 -10.02
CA ILE A 195 -4.41 -11.87 -9.41
C ILE A 195 -5.07 -13.18 -8.97
N THR A 196 -5.50 -13.24 -7.73
CA THR A 196 -6.24 -14.36 -7.16
C THR A 196 -7.70 -13.97 -6.99
N PHE A 197 -8.60 -14.77 -7.55
CA PHE A 197 -10.04 -14.59 -7.46
C PHE A 197 -10.64 -15.68 -6.59
N LEU A 198 -11.41 -15.29 -5.58
CA LEU A 198 -12.14 -16.20 -4.70
C LEU A 198 -13.63 -16.18 -5.03
N PHE A 199 -14.08 -17.09 -5.88
CA PHE A 199 -15.48 -17.23 -6.24
C PHE A 199 -16.24 -18.02 -5.18
N LYS A 200 -17.40 -17.53 -4.77
CA LYS A 200 -18.39 -18.31 -4.00
C LYS A 200 -19.34 -18.99 -4.99
N GLY A 201 -19.73 -20.22 -4.68
CA GLY A 201 -20.77 -20.93 -5.42
C GLY A 201 -22.13 -20.27 -5.21
N LYS A 202 -23.04 -20.53 -6.14
CA LYS A 202 -24.43 -20.02 -6.11
C LYS A 202 -25.31 -20.85 -5.18
#